data_AF-A0A1F1VTK9-F1
#
_entry.id   AF-A0A1F1VTK9-F1
#
_cell.length_a   1.000
_cell.length_b   1.000
_cell.length_c   1.000
_cell.angle_alpha   90.00
_cell.angle_beta   90.00
_cell.angle_gamma   90.00
#
_symmetry.space_group_name_H-M   'P 1'
#
loop_
_entity.id
_entity.type
_entity.pdbx_description
1 polymer ?
#
loop_
_entity_poly.entity_id
_entity_poly.type
_entity_poly.pdbx_seq_one_letter_code
_entity_poly.pdbx_strand_id
1 'polypeptide(L)'
;MSTHDDVQSNRREQRNQPSRLIRSRRLRWLGGRSRAGEQAERTGPASQGGQMDQVGQMGQPSQAGQAGMVGLGGATSQAGGSIPGIQPLEMAAADFGNLRAQHSAMRQRSAAMAGQREGVGWLYARIYCAGGDDTDALLPEVAQWLDRARGQWDIRSAHFLRFVDLRGHHIRLRLKAVEGVLDEAYASMRELGAVAQRTEARTVERLVSDPMTGGIGASRPGITFGVYGPEYDKYGGVAGVEEAERHFYVSSRWCLDHQVWQIPRPVPRAALAARFLALAARSAPLPEAELLSAHLRMWGSRLPAHLRDGSALGPIVQQLLEVIEFQFDEIPSWSQAAAAVGELADDAGRAIGVMGAGTGGRRALDLLHIDVNRLGLNPAEECIAGLCARQLLTGGAVPPAQPSAAVG
;
A
#
# COMPACT_ATOMS: atom_id res chain seq x y z
N MET A 1 24.42 -64.82 -12.42
CA MET A 1 25.89 -64.95 -12.36
C MET A 1 26.44 -63.78 -13.15
N SER A 2 27.05 -62.73 -12.59
CA SER A 2 27.87 -62.59 -11.38
C SER A 2 27.35 -61.49 -10.45
N THR A 3 27.67 -61.65 -9.17
CA THR A 3 27.27 -60.89 -7.98
C THR A 3 28.46 -60.11 -7.37
N HIS A 4 28.13 -59.27 -6.37
CA HIS A 4 28.99 -58.60 -5.36
C HIS A 4 29.65 -57.29 -5.79
N ASP A 5 29.60 -56.17 -5.05
CA ASP A 5 29.32 -55.83 -3.63
C ASP A 5 29.25 -54.28 -3.56
N ASP A 6 28.87 -53.55 -2.51
CA ASP A 6 27.90 -53.67 -1.41
C ASP A 6 27.80 -52.25 -0.80
N VAL A 7 26.64 -51.93 -0.23
CA VAL A 7 26.44 -51.16 1.03
C VAL A 7 27.17 -49.81 1.24
N GLN A 8 26.39 -48.72 1.32
CA GLN A 8 26.28 -47.82 2.50
C GLN A 8 25.27 -46.69 2.19
N SER A 9 23.99 -46.85 2.54
CA SER A 9 23.38 -46.50 3.84
C SER A 9 22.86 -45.05 3.93
N ASN A 10 21.54 -44.93 3.70
CA ASN A 10 20.58 -44.24 4.58
C ASN A 10 21.18 -43.38 5.69
N ARG A 11 21.21 -42.05 5.50
CA ARG A 11 21.30 -41.06 6.59
C ARG A 11 21.05 -39.64 6.07
N ARG A 12 19.82 -39.33 5.63
CA ARG A 12 19.34 -37.93 5.56
C ARG A 12 17.83 -37.75 5.43
N GLU A 13 17.04 -38.81 5.34
CA GLU A 13 15.59 -38.79 5.59
C GLU A 13 15.30 -39.20 7.04
N GLN A 14 15.61 -38.34 8.01
CA GLN A 14 15.11 -38.48 9.40
C GLN A 14 15.44 -37.26 10.28
N ARG A 15 15.24 -36.04 9.76
CA ARG A 15 15.22 -34.82 10.57
C ARG A 15 14.18 -33.86 10.01
N ASN A 16 12.93 -34.07 10.38
CA ASN A 16 11.87 -33.04 10.47
C ASN A 16 10.58 -33.65 11.01
N GLN A 17 10.63 -34.14 12.25
CA GLN A 17 9.46 -34.38 13.09
C GLN A 17 9.55 -33.42 14.29
N PRO A 18 8.44 -32.76 14.68
CA PRO A 18 8.45 -31.57 15.50
C PRO A 18 8.71 -31.87 16.99
N SER A 19 9.75 -31.28 17.54
CA SER A 19 10.07 -31.32 18.96
C SER A 19 9.14 -30.40 19.77
N ARG A 20 8.46 -31.00 20.74
CA ARG A 20 7.57 -30.39 21.73
C ARG A 20 8.26 -29.22 22.44
N LEU A 21 7.76 -28.00 22.24
CA LEU A 21 8.14 -26.81 22.99
C LEU A 21 7.03 -26.42 23.99
N ILE A 22 7.51 -25.89 25.10
CA ILE A 22 6.85 -25.73 26.39
C ILE A 22 5.80 -24.61 26.32
N ARG A 23 4.61 -24.92 26.86
CA ARG A 23 3.47 -24.02 27.03
C ARG A 23 3.82 -22.83 27.93
N SER A 24 3.83 -21.62 27.38
CA SER A 24 3.65 -20.38 28.15
C SER A 24 2.15 -20.06 28.26
N ARG A 25 1.60 -20.27 29.46
CA ARG A 25 0.26 -19.84 29.86
C ARG A 25 0.27 -18.35 30.22
N ARG A 26 -0.64 -17.56 29.64
CA ARG A 26 -1.66 -16.73 30.33
C ARG A 26 -2.10 -15.55 29.44
N LEU A 27 -3.23 -15.72 28.75
CA LEU A 27 -4.31 -14.73 28.77
C LEU A 27 -5.60 -15.53 28.99
N ARG A 28 -6.17 -15.36 30.17
CA ARG A 28 -7.37 -16.03 30.65
C ARG A 28 -8.50 -15.00 30.50
N TRP A 29 -9.45 -15.24 29.61
CA TRP A 29 -10.78 -14.64 29.70
C TRP A 29 -11.75 -15.75 30.10
N LEU A 30 -12.48 -15.50 31.18
CA LEU A 30 -13.48 -16.35 31.79
C LEU A 30 -14.86 -15.97 31.24
N GLY A 31 -15.66 -16.99 30.86
CA GLY A 31 -17.12 -16.96 30.83
C GLY A 31 -17.75 -16.27 29.60
N GLY A 32 -18.71 -16.84 28.89
CA GLY A 32 -19.54 -18.01 29.17
C GLY A 32 -20.21 -18.55 27.91
N ARG A 33 -20.57 -19.83 28.01
CA ARG A 33 -21.26 -20.65 27.01
C ARG A 33 -22.71 -20.18 26.83
N SER A 34 -23.24 -20.37 25.62
CA SER A 34 -24.43 -21.19 25.41
C SER A 34 -24.47 -21.71 23.97
N ARG A 35 -24.81 -23.00 23.84
CA ARG A 35 -24.88 -23.80 22.61
C ARG A 35 -26.15 -24.64 22.72
N ALA A 36 -27.00 -24.61 21.70
CA ALA A 36 -27.98 -25.65 21.30
C ALA A 36 -28.65 -25.15 20.00
N GLY A 37 -28.44 -25.80 18.84
CA GLY A 37 -29.38 -26.75 18.21
C GLY A 37 -30.14 -25.98 17.10
N GLU A 38 -30.33 -26.41 15.85
CA GLU A 38 -30.62 -27.73 15.30
C GLU A 38 -30.22 -27.83 13.81
N GLN A 39 -30.17 -29.07 13.33
CA GLN A 39 -29.92 -29.54 11.96
C GLN A 39 -31.20 -29.62 11.11
N ALA A 40 -30.98 -29.82 9.80
CA ALA A 40 -31.88 -30.31 8.73
C ALA A 40 -32.63 -29.21 7.95
N GLU A 41 -32.73 -29.21 6.60
CA GLU A 41 -32.85 -30.33 5.66
C GLU A 41 -32.15 -30.10 4.29
N ARG A 42 -31.98 -31.22 3.57
CA ARG A 42 -31.43 -31.40 2.22
C ARG A 42 -32.48 -31.11 1.13
N THR A 43 -32.03 -30.72 -0.08
CA THR A 43 -32.26 -31.43 -1.37
C THR A 43 -31.56 -30.70 -2.54
N GLY A 44 -30.88 -31.45 -3.44
CA GLY A 44 -30.16 -30.95 -4.63
C GLY A 44 -31.06 -30.78 -5.87
N PRO A 45 -30.53 -30.66 -7.12
CA PRO A 45 -29.46 -31.51 -7.67
C PRO A 45 -28.35 -30.78 -8.47
N ALA A 46 -27.39 -31.61 -8.89
CA ALA A 46 -26.12 -31.31 -9.53
C ALA A 46 -26.21 -30.83 -11.00
N SER A 47 -25.23 -30.02 -11.41
CA SER A 47 -24.68 -30.04 -12.77
C SER A 47 -23.14 -29.97 -12.71
N GLN A 48 -22.53 -30.82 -13.54
CA GLN A 48 -21.11 -31.00 -13.80
C GLN A 48 -20.50 -29.68 -14.29
N GLY A 49 -19.31 -29.26 -13.88
CA GLY A 49 -18.04 -29.93 -14.13
C GLY A 49 -17.31 -29.19 -15.25
N GLY A 50 -16.60 -28.11 -14.91
CA GLY A 50 -15.73 -27.36 -15.81
C GLY A 50 -14.53 -26.84 -15.04
N GLN A 51 -13.36 -27.44 -15.28
CA GLN A 51 -12.07 -27.04 -14.75
C GLN A 51 -11.80 -25.56 -15.03
N MET A 52 -11.63 -24.77 -13.97
CA MET A 52 -10.95 -23.48 -14.04
C MET A 52 -9.58 -23.65 -13.41
N ASP A 53 -8.57 -23.67 -14.27
CA ASP A 53 -7.18 -23.64 -13.89
C ASP A 53 -6.86 -22.37 -13.10
N GLN A 54 -6.08 -22.58 -12.03
CA GLN A 54 -5.61 -21.58 -11.10
C GLN A 54 -4.69 -20.58 -11.81
N VAL A 55 -5.03 -19.30 -11.75
CA VAL A 55 -4.08 -18.22 -11.99
C VAL A 55 -4.04 -17.32 -10.76
N GLY A 56 -3.03 -17.60 -9.92
CA GLY A 56 -2.27 -16.60 -9.15
C GLY A 56 -2.98 -15.85 -8.03
N GLN A 57 -3.17 -16.51 -6.88
CA GLN A 57 -3.20 -15.81 -5.59
C GLN A 57 -1.89 -15.02 -5.42
N MET A 58 -1.97 -13.68 -5.36
CA MET A 58 -0.87 -12.89 -4.78
C MET A 58 -0.90 -13.06 -3.26
N GLY A 59 0.23 -13.51 -2.73
CA GLY A 59 0.39 -14.18 -1.45
C GLY A 59 0.22 -13.29 -0.20
N GLN A 60 -0.25 -13.97 0.85
CA GLN A 60 -0.14 -13.58 2.25
C GLN A 60 1.30 -13.82 2.75
N PRO A 61 1.86 -12.98 3.63
CA PRO A 61 3.03 -13.36 4.42
C PRO A 61 2.68 -13.72 5.87
N SER A 62 3.17 -14.89 6.28
CA SER A 62 3.22 -15.43 7.65
C SER A 62 4.63 -15.30 8.26
N GLN A 63 4.70 -15.34 9.60
CA GLN A 63 5.75 -14.89 10.53
C GLN A 63 7.06 -15.71 10.64
N ALA A 64 8.06 -15.03 11.28
CA ALA A 64 9.24 -15.48 12.07
C ALA A 64 10.58 -15.67 11.32
N GLY A 65 11.78 -15.32 11.84
CA GLY A 65 12.18 -14.76 13.13
C GLY A 65 13.71 -14.48 13.26
N GLN A 66 14.07 -13.78 14.36
CA GLN A 66 15.31 -13.61 15.15
C GLN A 66 16.73 -13.95 14.63
N ALA A 67 17.67 -13.00 14.83
CA ALA A 67 18.91 -13.07 15.66
C ALA A 67 19.74 -11.77 15.40
N GLY A 68 20.57 -11.17 16.26
CA GLY A 68 21.08 -11.46 17.60
C GLY A 68 22.01 -10.29 18.03
N MET A 69 22.14 -10.04 19.33
CA MET A 69 22.97 -8.97 19.92
C MET A 69 24.39 -9.44 20.29
N VAL A 70 25.35 -8.51 20.25
CA VAL A 70 26.67 -8.51 20.91
C VAL A 70 27.08 -7.03 21.00
N GLY A 71 27.66 -6.43 22.05
CA GLY A 71 28.17 -6.85 23.35
C GLY A 71 29.05 -5.68 23.84
N LEU A 72 28.77 -5.13 25.03
CA LEU A 72 29.46 -3.98 25.64
C LEU A 72 30.84 -4.37 26.23
N GLY A 73 31.82 -3.48 26.10
CA GLY A 73 33.07 -3.49 26.86
C GLY A 73 33.21 -2.19 27.67
N GLY A 74 33.32 -2.32 28.99
CA GLY A 74 33.50 -1.21 29.94
C GLY A 74 34.96 -0.93 30.30
N ALA A 75 35.20 0.20 30.96
CA ALA A 75 36.40 0.46 31.75
C ALA A 75 36.10 1.47 32.88
N THR A 76 36.72 1.22 34.02
CA THR A 76 36.46 1.76 35.36
C THR A 76 37.41 2.90 35.77
N SER A 77 36.86 3.85 36.54
CA SER A 77 37.32 4.51 37.80
C SER A 77 38.81 4.77 38.10
N GLN A 78 39.15 6.02 38.50
CA GLN A 78 40.06 6.42 39.62
C GLN A 78 39.71 7.89 40.03
N ALA A 79 39.28 8.21 41.27
CA ALA A 79 40.05 8.52 42.50
C ALA A 79 41.13 9.59 42.29
N GLY A 80 41.32 10.67 43.07
CA GLY A 80 40.82 11.16 44.35
C GLY A 80 41.90 12.14 44.89
N GLY A 81 41.52 13.27 45.49
CA GLY A 81 42.49 14.23 46.04
C GLY A 81 41.84 15.14 47.09
N SER A 82 42.14 14.90 48.36
CA SER A 82 41.66 15.64 49.52
C SER A 82 42.67 16.71 49.95
N ILE A 83 42.18 17.89 50.35
CA ILE A 83 42.95 18.96 51.02
C ILE A 83 42.44 19.04 52.49
N PRO A 84 43.31 19.04 53.52
CA PRO A 84 42.90 19.09 54.91
C PRO A 84 42.69 20.54 55.39
N GLY A 85 41.67 20.78 56.23
CA GLY A 85 41.67 21.98 57.10
C GLY A 85 40.39 22.81 57.24
N ILE A 86 39.18 22.28 57.01
CA ILE A 86 37.93 22.93 57.43
C ILE A 86 37.00 21.87 57.98
N GLN A 87 36.58 21.97 59.25
CA GLN A 87 35.41 21.25 59.76
C GLN A 87 34.17 22.10 59.52
N PRO A 88 33.12 21.56 58.86
CA PRO A 88 31.78 22.08 59.03
C PRO A 88 30.83 21.05 59.62
N LEU A 89 30.10 21.54 60.63
CA LEU A 89 28.92 21.02 61.30
C LEU A 89 28.24 19.77 60.70
N GLU A 90 28.24 18.69 61.50
CA GLU A 90 27.28 17.60 61.39
C GLU A 90 25.91 18.04 61.89
N MET A 91 25.05 18.46 60.97
CA MET A 91 23.61 18.24 61.04
C MET A 91 22.99 18.55 59.67
N ALA A 92 22.17 17.62 59.15
CA ALA A 92 21.46 17.64 57.86
C ALA A 92 22.13 17.02 56.61
N ALA A 93 23.02 16.02 56.76
CA ALA A 93 23.53 15.24 55.61
C ALA A 93 22.63 14.08 55.15
N ALA A 94 21.64 13.66 55.96
CA ALA A 94 20.79 12.50 55.64
C ALA A 94 19.67 12.81 54.63
N ASP A 95 19.17 14.05 54.56
CA ASP A 95 18.03 14.41 53.70
C ASP A 95 18.46 14.84 52.28
N PHE A 96 19.62 15.47 52.12
CA PHE A 96 20.12 15.84 50.79
C PHE A 96 20.62 14.65 49.97
N GLY A 97 21.12 13.59 50.63
CA GLY A 97 21.51 12.34 49.99
C GLY A 97 20.32 11.61 49.36
N ASN A 98 19.19 11.55 50.08
CA ASN A 98 17.95 10.97 49.59
C ASN A 98 17.32 11.79 48.47
N LEU A 99 17.29 13.13 48.58
CA LEU A 99 16.80 14.00 47.50
C LEU A 99 17.70 13.93 46.26
N ARG A 100 19.03 13.92 46.40
CA ARG A 100 19.95 13.78 45.26
C ARG A 100 19.88 12.39 44.64
N ALA A 101 19.69 11.33 45.42
CA ALA A 101 19.49 9.96 44.92
C ALA A 101 18.12 9.81 44.23
N GLN A 102 17.06 10.42 44.76
CA GLN A 102 15.74 10.46 44.13
C GLN A 102 15.76 11.28 42.83
N HIS A 103 16.39 12.47 42.81
CA HIS A 103 16.55 13.27 41.59
C HIS A 103 17.48 12.62 40.56
N SER A 104 18.47 11.82 41.00
CA SER A 104 19.34 11.05 40.10
C SER A 104 18.63 9.81 39.56
N ALA A 105 17.83 9.10 40.37
CA ALA A 105 17.00 7.98 39.93
C ALA A 105 15.85 8.44 39.03
N MET A 106 15.26 9.62 39.30
CA MET A 106 14.27 10.27 38.46
C MET A 106 14.90 10.73 37.14
N ARG A 107 16.10 11.35 37.16
CA ARG A 107 16.84 11.69 35.95
C ARG A 107 17.32 10.47 35.17
N GLN A 108 17.69 9.37 35.82
CA GLN A 108 18.04 8.11 35.17
C GLN A 108 16.80 7.40 34.62
N ARG A 109 15.64 7.48 35.27
CA ARG A 109 14.35 7.02 34.73
C ARG A 109 13.90 7.89 33.56
N SER A 110 14.01 9.21 33.64
CA SER A 110 13.72 10.14 32.54
C SER A 110 14.72 9.99 31.39
N ALA A 111 16.00 9.69 31.66
CA ALA A 111 16.99 9.39 30.63
C ALA A 111 16.83 7.97 30.04
N ALA A 112 16.35 7.01 30.82
CA ALA A 112 15.99 5.67 30.34
C ALA A 112 14.69 5.68 29.53
N MET A 113 13.74 6.57 29.84
CA MET A 113 12.53 6.83 29.06
C MET A 113 12.83 7.70 27.82
N ALA A 114 13.73 8.69 27.92
CA ALA A 114 14.18 9.50 26.78
C ALA A 114 15.15 8.75 25.84
N GLY A 115 15.67 7.60 26.28
CA GLY A 115 16.55 6.72 25.51
C GLY A 115 15.82 5.56 24.81
N GLN A 116 14.53 5.35 25.09
CA GLN A 116 13.71 4.52 24.21
C GLN A 116 13.41 5.35 22.97
N ARG A 117 14.05 5.03 21.85
CA ARG A 117 13.49 5.41 20.54
C ARG A 117 12.04 4.96 20.57
N GLU A 118 11.11 5.91 20.60
CA GLU A 118 9.69 5.61 20.54
C GLU A 118 9.47 4.66 19.37
N GLY A 119 8.97 3.46 19.68
CA GLY A 119 8.68 2.45 18.67
C GLY A 119 7.70 3.02 17.65
N VAL A 120 7.81 2.60 16.40
CA VAL A 120 6.82 2.93 15.36
C VAL A 120 6.06 1.66 15.00
N GLY A 121 4.74 1.77 14.96
CA GLY A 121 3.87 0.66 14.56
C GLY A 121 2.95 1.06 13.41
N TRP A 122 2.14 0.09 12.99
CA TRP A 122 1.24 0.24 11.86
C TRP A 122 -0.20 -0.09 12.25
N LEU A 123 -1.13 0.78 11.85
CA LEU A 123 -2.54 0.44 11.72
C LEU A 123 -2.87 0.21 10.25
N TYR A 124 -3.65 -0.83 10.01
CA TYR A 124 -4.20 -1.11 8.69
C TYR A 124 -5.71 -1.29 8.78
N ALA A 125 -6.43 -0.49 8.01
CA ALA A 125 -7.87 -0.54 7.89
C ALA A 125 -8.32 -0.77 6.44
N ARG A 126 -9.46 -1.45 6.31
CA ARG A 126 -10.24 -1.59 5.08
C ARG A 126 -11.59 -0.91 5.30
N ILE A 127 -11.89 0.09 4.49
CA ILE A 127 -13.08 0.94 4.60
C ILE A 127 -13.97 0.65 3.38
N TYR A 128 -15.02 -0.13 3.59
CA TYR A 128 -15.90 -0.67 2.56
C TYR A 128 -17.05 0.28 2.25
N CYS A 129 -17.28 0.55 0.96
CA CYS A 129 -18.37 1.42 0.50
C CYS A 129 -19.75 0.77 0.72
N ALA A 130 -20.79 1.56 0.90
CA ALA A 130 -22.17 1.07 0.92
C ALA A 130 -22.70 0.97 -0.51
N GLY A 131 -22.74 -0.25 -1.05
CA GLY A 131 -23.09 -0.48 -2.46
C GLY A 131 -22.03 0.04 -3.44
N GLY A 132 -22.25 -0.22 -4.74
CA GLY A 132 -21.43 0.31 -5.83
C GLY A 132 -19.94 -0.04 -5.80
N ASP A 133 -19.18 0.64 -6.66
CA ASP A 133 -17.72 0.57 -6.76
C ASP A 133 -17.03 1.94 -6.65
N ASP A 134 -17.81 2.99 -6.36
CA ASP A 134 -17.34 4.37 -6.22
C ASP A 134 -16.68 4.63 -4.86
N THR A 135 -15.41 4.23 -4.77
CA THR A 135 -14.55 4.54 -3.62
C THR A 135 -14.17 6.03 -3.52
N ASP A 136 -14.47 6.88 -4.51
CA ASP A 136 -14.25 8.35 -4.38
C ASP A 136 -15.14 8.95 -3.30
N ALA A 137 -16.34 8.38 -3.09
CA ALA A 137 -17.30 8.85 -2.11
C ALA A 137 -16.75 8.84 -0.66
N LEU A 138 -15.73 8.01 -0.38
CA LEU A 138 -15.09 7.92 0.94
C LEU A 138 -13.92 8.89 1.11
N LEU A 139 -13.30 9.36 0.02
CA LEU A 139 -12.05 10.12 0.09
C LEU A 139 -12.15 11.49 0.80
N PRO A 140 -13.23 12.28 0.67
CA PRO A 140 -13.36 13.54 1.41
C PRO A 140 -13.25 13.36 2.93
N GLU A 141 -13.91 12.33 3.46
CA GLU A 141 -13.91 12.04 4.90
C GLU A 141 -12.59 11.42 5.36
N VAL A 142 -11.96 10.58 4.52
CA VAL A 142 -10.61 10.08 4.77
C VAL A 142 -9.59 11.23 4.82
N ALA A 143 -9.70 12.21 3.91
CA ALA A 143 -8.84 13.39 3.90
C ALA A 143 -8.99 14.21 5.18
N GLN A 144 -10.22 14.57 5.54
CA GLN A 144 -10.51 15.33 6.75
C GLN A 144 -10.06 14.61 8.03
N TRP A 145 -10.24 13.29 8.10
CA TRP A 145 -9.76 12.48 9.22
C TRP A 145 -8.24 12.52 9.32
N LEU A 146 -7.53 12.33 8.19
CA LEU A 146 -6.07 12.37 8.16
C LEU A 146 -5.52 13.73 8.56
N ASP A 147 -6.15 14.83 8.16
CA ASP A 147 -5.72 16.18 8.55
C ASP A 147 -5.87 16.40 10.06
N ARG A 148 -7.00 15.99 10.65
CA ARG A 148 -7.17 16.01 12.12
C ARG A 148 -6.14 15.14 12.82
N ALA A 149 -5.94 13.92 12.34
CA ALA A 149 -5.03 12.95 12.93
C ALA A 149 -3.58 13.48 12.91
N ARG A 150 -3.14 14.12 11.81
CA ARG A 150 -1.80 14.72 11.69
C ARG A 150 -1.62 15.95 12.58
N GLY A 151 -2.70 16.69 12.87
CA GLY A 151 -2.67 17.80 13.83
C GLY A 151 -2.58 17.33 15.29
N GLN A 152 -2.91 16.08 15.58
CA GLN A 152 -3.01 15.53 16.94
C GLN A 152 -1.87 14.56 17.30
N TRP A 153 -1.37 13.80 16.32
CA TRP A 153 -0.47 12.68 16.55
C TRP A 153 0.76 12.73 15.65
N ASP A 154 1.87 12.15 16.13
CA ASP A 154 3.08 11.95 15.32
C ASP A 154 2.88 10.79 14.33
N ILE A 155 2.25 11.12 13.20
CA ILE A 155 2.05 10.24 12.06
C ILE A 155 3.25 10.35 11.12
N ARG A 156 3.99 9.24 10.99
CA ARG A 156 5.17 9.13 10.13
C ARG A 156 4.82 8.86 8.67
N SER A 157 3.73 8.16 8.43
CA SER A 157 3.23 7.89 7.08
C SER A 157 1.74 7.57 7.13
N ALA A 158 1.00 7.99 6.12
CA ALA A 158 -0.37 7.58 5.90
C ALA A 158 -0.61 7.45 4.41
N HIS A 159 -0.95 6.25 3.95
CA HIS A 159 -1.17 6.01 2.53
C HIS A 159 -2.36 5.09 2.30
N PHE A 160 -3.01 5.28 1.16
CA PHE A 160 -4.15 4.48 0.76
C PHE A 160 -3.95 3.82 -0.60
N LEU A 161 -4.74 2.79 -0.86
CA LEU A 161 -5.00 2.25 -2.19
C LEU A 161 -6.46 1.81 -2.29
N ARG A 162 -6.95 1.62 -3.51
CA ARG A 162 -8.27 1.08 -3.80
C ARG A 162 -8.16 -0.41 -4.05
N PHE A 163 -9.08 -1.17 -3.50
CA PHE A 163 -9.06 -2.62 -3.64
C PHE A 163 -10.48 -3.17 -3.72
N VAL A 164 -10.59 -4.38 -4.26
CA VAL A 164 -11.83 -5.15 -4.27
C VAL A 164 -11.56 -6.56 -3.77
N ASP A 165 -12.37 -7.04 -2.84
CA ASP A 165 -12.36 -8.42 -2.36
C ASP A 165 -13.80 -8.95 -2.31
N LEU A 166 -14.00 -10.17 -1.80
CA LEU A 166 -15.32 -10.80 -1.71
C LEU A 166 -16.34 -10.03 -0.86
N ARG A 167 -15.90 -9.07 -0.03
CA ARG A 167 -16.77 -8.20 0.76
C ARG A 167 -17.17 -6.93 0.00
N GLY A 168 -16.43 -6.55 -1.03
CA GLY A 168 -16.74 -5.41 -1.90
C GLY A 168 -15.57 -4.44 -2.12
N HIS A 169 -15.89 -3.34 -2.79
CA HIS A 169 -14.96 -2.25 -3.07
C HIS A 169 -14.65 -1.45 -1.82
N HIS A 170 -13.36 -1.19 -1.57
CA HIS A 170 -12.91 -0.53 -0.36
C HIS A 170 -11.62 0.28 -0.55
N ILE A 171 -11.42 1.22 0.35
CA ILE A 171 -10.13 1.87 0.58
C ILE A 171 -9.34 1.05 1.59
N ARG A 172 -8.08 0.72 1.26
CA ARG A 172 -7.10 0.21 2.21
C ARG A 172 -6.28 1.38 2.72
N LEU A 173 -6.49 1.77 3.97
CA LEU A 173 -5.74 2.83 4.63
C LEU A 173 -4.67 2.22 5.54
N ARG A 174 -3.43 2.64 5.38
CA ARG A 174 -2.29 2.24 6.21
C ARG A 174 -1.73 3.48 6.89
N LEU A 175 -1.55 3.40 8.20
CA LEU A 175 -1.04 4.46 9.05
C LEU A 175 0.18 3.97 9.81
N LYS A 176 1.31 4.65 9.67
CA LYS A 176 2.52 4.46 10.46
C LYS A 176 2.61 5.61 11.46
N ALA A 177 2.67 5.31 12.74
CA ALA A 177 2.79 6.30 13.80
C ALA A 177 3.61 5.74 14.96
N VAL A 178 3.96 6.62 15.90
CA VAL A 178 4.55 6.21 17.18
C VAL A 178 3.60 5.24 17.91
N GLU A 179 4.14 4.18 18.52
CA GLU A 179 3.34 3.14 19.18
C GLU A 179 2.37 3.69 20.22
N GLY A 180 2.79 4.72 20.97
CA GLY A 180 2.00 5.36 22.02
C GLY A 180 0.74 6.09 21.57
N VAL A 181 0.48 6.23 20.26
CA VAL A 181 -0.73 6.89 19.73
C VAL A 181 -1.61 5.95 18.89
N LEU A 182 -1.21 4.69 18.71
CA LEU A 182 -1.91 3.76 17.81
C LEU A 182 -3.27 3.33 18.39
N ASP A 183 -3.42 3.25 19.70
CA ASP A 183 -4.69 2.88 20.32
C ASP A 183 -5.73 4.00 20.18
N GLU A 184 -5.32 5.26 20.36
CA GLU A 184 -6.14 6.45 20.12
C GLU A 184 -6.49 6.58 18.64
N ALA A 185 -5.51 6.41 17.76
CA ALA A 185 -5.72 6.43 16.32
C ALA A 185 -6.68 5.32 15.87
N TYR A 186 -6.55 4.11 16.43
CA TYR A 186 -7.49 3.01 16.19
C TYR A 186 -8.90 3.36 16.63
N ALA A 187 -9.06 3.93 17.82
CA ALA A 187 -10.36 4.31 18.36
C ALA A 187 -11.04 5.38 17.49
N SER A 188 -10.30 6.43 17.09
CA SER A 188 -10.83 7.48 16.22
C SER A 188 -11.13 6.96 14.81
N MET A 189 -10.27 6.13 14.21
CA MET A 189 -10.48 5.63 12.83
C MET A 189 -11.80 4.87 12.65
N ARG A 190 -12.42 4.38 13.74
CA ARG A 190 -13.77 3.79 13.70
C ARG A 190 -14.85 4.76 13.22
N GLU A 191 -14.65 6.07 13.32
CA GLU A 191 -15.57 7.08 12.78
C GLU A 191 -15.71 6.96 11.25
N LEU A 192 -14.64 6.57 10.55
CA LEU A 192 -14.66 6.27 9.11
C LEU A 192 -15.54 5.07 8.80
N GLY A 193 -15.70 4.14 9.74
CA GLY A 193 -16.65 3.03 9.62
C GLY A 193 -18.10 3.49 9.62
N ALA A 194 -18.43 4.49 10.44
CA ALA A 194 -19.77 5.08 10.50
C ALA A 194 -20.07 5.94 9.26
N VAL A 195 -19.06 6.65 8.75
CA VAL A 195 -19.12 7.32 7.44
C VAL A 195 -19.44 6.30 6.35
N ALA A 196 -18.65 5.24 6.26
CA ALA A 196 -18.78 4.24 5.19
C ALA A 196 -20.14 3.52 5.18
N GLN A 197 -20.83 3.45 6.32
CA GLN A 197 -22.21 2.92 6.41
C GLN A 197 -23.28 3.87 5.87
N ARG A 198 -23.04 5.19 5.92
CA ARG A 198 -24.01 6.21 5.51
C ARG A 198 -23.72 6.79 4.12
N THR A 199 -22.47 6.70 3.66
CA THR A 199 -22.07 7.18 2.34
C THR A 199 -22.62 6.25 1.27
N GLU A 200 -23.60 6.72 0.50
CA GLU A 200 -24.09 6.02 -0.68
C GLU A 200 -23.02 6.04 -1.77
N ALA A 201 -22.48 4.87 -2.11
CA ALA A 201 -21.55 4.73 -3.21
C ALA A 201 -22.29 4.32 -4.48
N ARG A 202 -21.99 5.03 -5.56
CA ARG A 202 -22.58 4.80 -6.88
C ARG A 202 -21.83 3.70 -7.63
N THR A 203 -22.43 3.24 -8.71
CA THR A 203 -21.68 2.52 -9.74
C THR A 203 -20.95 3.55 -10.59
N VAL A 204 -19.64 3.39 -10.72
CA VAL A 204 -18.76 4.25 -11.50
C VAL A 204 -18.99 3.97 -12.98
N GLU A 205 -19.21 5.03 -13.75
CA GLU A 205 -19.11 4.97 -15.20
C GLU A 205 -17.65 4.71 -15.61
N ARG A 206 -17.43 3.63 -16.35
CA ARG A 206 -16.09 3.17 -16.75
C ARG A 206 -15.84 3.51 -18.21
N LEU A 207 -14.60 3.90 -18.53
CA LEU A 207 -14.15 4.04 -19.92
C LEU A 207 -14.26 2.69 -20.62
N VAL A 208 -13.80 1.66 -19.92
CA VAL A 208 -13.82 0.27 -20.35
C VAL A 208 -14.02 -0.62 -19.13
N SER A 209 -14.97 -1.55 -19.24
CA SER A 209 -15.25 -2.51 -18.18
C SER A 209 -14.10 -3.50 -17.99
N ASP A 210 -13.79 -3.82 -16.74
CA ASP A 210 -12.91 -4.92 -16.38
C ASP A 210 -13.74 -6.08 -15.81
N PRO A 211 -13.77 -7.25 -16.49
CA PRO A 211 -14.56 -8.40 -16.07
C PRO A 211 -14.27 -8.91 -14.66
N MET A 212 -13.05 -8.68 -14.13
CA MET A 212 -12.68 -9.17 -12.79
C MET A 212 -13.11 -8.24 -11.67
N THR A 213 -13.40 -6.98 -11.98
CA THR A 213 -13.83 -5.99 -10.97
C THR A 213 -15.32 -5.69 -11.06
N GLY A 214 -15.98 -6.02 -12.18
CA GLY A 214 -17.38 -5.65 -12.47
C GLY A 214 -18.47 -6.60 -11.95
N GLY A 215 -18.14 -7.64 -11.18
CA GLY A 215 -19.09 -8.70 -10.79
C GLY A 215 -19.24 -8.93 -9.28
N ILE A 216 -18.64 -8.09 -8.44
CA ILE A 216 -18.66 -8.29 -6.99
C ILE A 216 -19.95 -7.67 -6.41
N GLY A 217 -20.88 -8.54 -6.03
CA GLY A 217 -22.20 -8.18 -5.49
C GLY A 217 -22.17 -7.45 -4.15
N ALA A 218 -23.38 -7.12 -3.65
CA ALA A 218 -23.66 -6.23 -2.51
C ALA A 218 -22.53 -6.10 -1.47
N SER A 219 -21.84 -4.95 -1.50
CA SER A 219 -20.80 -4.60 -0.55
C SER A 219 -21.36 -4.54 0.87
N ARG A 220 -20.62 -5.05 1.86
CA ARG A 220 -20.95 -4.87 3.29
C ARG A 220 -20.20 -3.66 3.85
N PRO A 221 -20.85 -2.49 3.99
CA PRO A 221 -20.16 -1.28 4.37
C PRO A 221 -19.54 -1.33 5.77
N GLY A 222 -18.67 -0.37 6.04
CA GLY A 222 -18.03 -0.17 7.34
C GLY A 222 -16.52 -0.45 7.29
N ILE A 223 -15.92 -0.57 8.48
CA ILE A 223 -14.47 -0.70 8.64
C ILE A 223 -14.08 -2.06 9.20
N THR A 224 -12.95 -2.59 8.74
CA THR A 224 -12.25 -3.71 9.39
C THR A 224 -10.79 -3.38 9.55
N PHE A 225 -10.19 -3.89 10.61
CA PHE A 225 -8.76 -3.74 10.86
C PHE A 225 -8.03 -5.04 10.55
N GLY A 226 -6.78 -4.92 10.15
CA GLY A 226 -5.92 -6.06 9.86
C GLY A 226 -4.47 -5.79 10.21
N VAL A 227 -3.63 -6.79 10.00
CA VAL A 227 -2.18 -6.67 10.16
C VAL A 227 -1.59 -6.15 8.85
N TYR A 228 -0.72 -5.15 8.96
CA TYR A 228 0.09 -4.71 7.84
C TYR A 228 1.34 -5.60 7.70
N GLY A 229 1.56 -6.10 6.49
CA GLY A 229 2.75 -6.86 6.12
C GLY A 229 3.50 -6.13 5.00
N PRO A 230 4.76 -5.71 5.21
CA PRO A 230 5.58 -5.12 4.15
C PRO A 230 5.90 -6.13 3.04
N GLU A 231 5.82 -5.69 1.78
CA GLU A 231 5.99 -6.54 0.59
C GLU A 231 7.47 -6.58 0.13
N TYR A 232 8.37 -7.11 0.97
CA TYR A 232 9.82 -7.09 0.73
C TYR A 232 10.24 -7.68 -0.61
N ASP A 233 9.74 -8.85 -0.98
CA ASP A 233 10.13 -9.51 -2.24
C ASP A 233 9.71 -8.68 -3.46
N LYS A 234 8.56 -8.03 -3.38
CA LYS A 234 7.99 -7.22 -4.46
C LYS A 234 8.78 -5.94 -4.67
N TYR A 235 9.21 -5.29 -3.60
CA TYR A 235 9.89 -3.99 -3.68
C TYR A 235 11.40 -4.07 -3.48
N GLY A 236 12.01 -5.27 -3.52
CA GLY A 236 13.48 -5.40 -3.54
C GLY A 236 14.15 -5.29 -2.16
N GLY A 237 13.50 -5.82 -1.12
CA GLY A 237 14.01 -5.85 0.25
C GLY A 237 13.59 -4.65 1.09
N VAL A 238 14.24 -4.48 2.24
CA VAL A 238 13.87 -3.47 3.25
C VAL A 238 13.94 -2.05 2.68
N ALA A 239 15.09 -1.67 2.11
CA ALA A 239 15.30 -0.31 1.59
C ALA A 239 14.31 0.05 0.47
N GLY A 240 14.01 -0.91 -0.41
CA GLY A 240 13.06 -0.68 -1.49
C GLY A 240 11.61 -0.59 -1.02
N VAL A 241 11.21 -1.36 0.01
CA VAL A 241 9.91 -1.17 0.66
C VAL A 241 9.83 0.19 1.35
N GLU A 242 10.85 0.61 2.09
CA GLU A 242 10.87 1.90 2.77
C GLU A 242 10.70 3.05 1.78
N GLU A 243 11.37 2.97 0.62
CA GLU A 243 11.24 3.95 -0.44
C GLU A 243 9.87 3.90 -1.12
N ALA A 244 9.36 2.70 -1.42
CA ALA A 244 8.01 2.54 -1.99
C ALA A 244 6.94 3.11 -1.04
N GLU A 245 7.04 2.85 0.27
CA GLU A 245 6.13 3.39 1.29
C GLU A 245 6.25 4.91 1.43
N ARG A 246 7.46 5.46 1.30
CA ARG A 246 7.69 6.92 1.24
C ARG A 246 6.97 7.51 0.02
N HIS A 247 7.14 6.91 -1.15
CA HIS A 247 6.44 7.33 -2.36
C HIS A 247 4.91 7.17 -2.23
N PHE A 248 4.42 6.07 -1.66
CA PHE A 248 3.00 5.86 -1.42
C PHE A 248 2.39 6.93 -0.51
N TYR A 249 3.15 7.41 0.47
CA TYR A 249 2.74 8.56 1.27
C TYR A 249 2.64 9.83 0.42
N VAL A 250 3.65 10.14 -0.40
CA VAL A 250 3.65 11.30 -1.30
C VAL A 250 2.48 11.23 -2.28
N SER A 251 2.31 10.11 -2.98
CA SER A 251 1.25 9.85 -3.95
C SER A 251 -0.15 9.90 -3.34
N SER A 252 -0.34 9.31 -2.14
CA SER A 252 -1.62 9.41 -1.44
C SER A 252 -1.93 10.84 -1.06
N ARG A 253 -0.96 11.56 -0.49
CA ARG A 253 -1.13 12.97 -0.11
C ARG A 253 -1.45 13.83 -1.34
N TRP A 254 -0.71 13.64 -2.44
CA TRP A 254 -0.98 14.34 -3.69
C TRP A 254 -2.43 14.16 -4.15
N CYS A 255 -2.96 12.93 -4.09
CA CYS A 255 -4.36 12.66 -4.46
C CYS A 255 -5.38 13.35 -3.54
N LEU A 256 -5.08 13.48 -2.24
CA LEU A 256 -5.95 14.13 -1.27
C LEU A 256 -5.90 15.65 -1.40
N ASP A 257 -4.70 16.22 -1.50
CA ASP A 257 -4.45 17.66 -1.60
C ASP A 257 -5.06 18.23 -2.90
N HIS A 258 -4.98 17.48 -4.01
CA HIS A 258 -5.59 17.83 -5.29
C HIS A 258 -7.03 17.33 -5.45
N GLN A 259 -7.62 16.77 -4.38
CA GLN A 259 -9.00 16.29 -4.34
C GLN A 259 -9.37 15.47 -5.57
N VAL A 260 -8.63 14.39 -5.85
CA VAL A 260 -8.76 13.62 -7.10
C VAL A 260 -10.19 13.15 -7.41
N TRP A 261 -11.06 13.05 -6.40
CA TRP A 261 -12.50 12.77 -6.54
C TRP A 261 -13.32 13.89 -7.21
N GLN A 262 -12.82 15.11 -7.29
CA GLN A 262 -13.46 16.25 -7.97
C GLN A 262 -13.15 16.31 -9.47
N ILE A 263 -12.13 15.59 -9.92
CA ILE A 263 -11.95 15.34 -11.34
C ILE A 263 -13.09 14.38 -11.74
N PRO A 264 -13.73 14.49 -12.93
CA PRO A 264 -14.75 13.54 -13.38
C PRO A 264 -14.18 12.27 -13.99
N ARG A 265 -14.91 11.18 -13.84
CA ARG A 265 -14.67 9.90 -14.52
C ARG A 265 -15.61 9.81 -15.73
N PRO A 266 -15.28 9.01 -16.75
CA PRO A 266 -14.03 8.25 -16.87
C PRO A 266 -12.89 9.02 -17.56
N VAL A 267 -13.19 9.85 -18.56
CA VAL A 267 -12.19 10.40 -19.50
C VAL A 267 -11.16 11.33 -18.82
N PRO A 268 -11.54 12.38 -18.04
CA PRO A 268 -10.54 13.26 -17.43
C PRO A 268 -9.59 12.54 -16.47
N ARG A 269 -10.07 11.52 -15.74
CA ARG A 269 -9.23 10.69 -14.88
C ARG A 269 -8.22 9.88 -15.68
N ALA A 270 -8.66 9.27 -16.78
CA ALA A 270 -7.81 8.47 -17.64
C ALA A 270 -6.77 9.31 -18.39
N ALA A 271 -7.15 10.52 -18.81
CA ALA A 271 -6.25 11.53 -19.37
C ALA A 271 -5.16 11.94 -18.36
N LEU A 272 -5.53 12.19 -17.10
CA LEU A 272 -4.57 12.53 -16.03
C LEU A 272 -3.59 11.37 -15.79
N ALA A 273 -4.09 10.12 -15.76
CA ALA A 273 -3.26 8.93 -15.62
C ALA A 273 -2.31 8.76 -16.82
N ALA A 274 -2.76 9.04 -18.05
CA ALA A 274 -1.92 8.99 -19.24
C ALA A 274 -0.78 10.03 -19.19
N ARG A 275 -1.10 11.27 -18.78
CA ARG A 275 -0.10 12.32 -18.56
C ARG A 275 0.90 11.94 -17.47
N PHE A 276 0.42 11.39 -16.35
CA PHE A 276 1.28 10.85 -15.29
C PHE A 276 2.22 9.76 -15.81
N LEU A 277 1.70 8.74 -16.50
CA LEU A 277 2.49 7.62 -17.02
C LEU A 277 3.55 8.08 -18.03
N ALA A 278 3.22 9.05 -18.90
CA ALA A 278 4.18 9.63 -19.84
C ALA A 278 5.32 10.35 -19.11
N LEU A 279 4.99 11.21 -18.14
CA LEU A 279 5.99 11.93 -17.35
C LEU A 279 6.82 10.98 -16.49
N ALA A 280 6.19 9.99 -15.85
CA ALA A 280 6.88 9.00 -15.02
C ALA A 280 7.83 8.13 -15.86
N ALA A 281 7.48 7.84 -17.12
CA ALA A 281 8.37 7.15 -18.03
C ALA A 281 9.60 7.99 -18.42
N ARG A 282 9.45 9.32 -18.56
CA ARG A 282 10.59 10.24 -18.77
C ARG A 282 11.49 10.33 -17.53
N SER A 283 10.90 10.32 -16.33
CA SER A 283 11.63 10.50 -15.07
C SER A 283 12.24 9.20 -14.52
N ALA A 284 11.76 8.03 -14.97
CA ALA A 284 12.29 6.74 -14.54
C ALA A 284 13.68 6.46 -15.13
N PRO A 285 14.56 5.73 -14.41
CA PRO A 285 15.88 5.33 -14.90
C PRO A 285 15.80 4.11 -15.84
N LEU A 286 14.89 4.17 -16.81
CA LEU A 286 14.65 3.15 -17.83
C LEU A 286 14.35 3.83 -19.16
N PRO A 287 14.64 3.20 -20.32
CA PRO A 287 14.18 3.70 -21.60
C PRO A 287 12.64 3.80 -21.64
N GLU A 288 12.11 4.97 -22.00
CA GLU A 288 10.67 5.27 -22.05
C GLU A 288 9.87 4.20 -22.81
N ALA A 289 10.35 3.84 -24.00
CA ALA A 289 9.72 2.86 -24.87
C ALA A 289 9.72 1.45 -24.26
N GLU A 290 10.76 1.07 -23.52
CA GLU A 290 10.84 -0.25 -22.88
C GLU A 290 9.87 -0.35 -21.71
N LEU A 291 9.83 0.68 -20.85
CA LEU A 291 8.93 0.73 -19.70
C LEU A 291 7.47 0.71 -20.13
N LEU A 292 7.08 1.56 -21.09
CA LEU A 292 5.71 1.58 -21.59
C LEU A 292 5.35 0.31 -22.37
N SER A 293 6.29 -0.30 -23.09
CA SER A 293 6.05 -1.61 -23.73
C SER A 293 5.83 -2.72 -22.68
N ALA A 294 6.57 -2.68 -21.57
CA ALA A 294 6.38 -3.62 -20.46
C ALA A 294 5.04 -3.39 -19.73
N HIS A 295 4.66 -2.12 -19.53
CA HIS A 295 3.35 -1.73 -18.99
C HIS A 295 2.20 -2.30 -19.84
N LEU A 296 2.25 -2.11 -21.16
CA LEU A 296 1.23 -2.62 -22.08
C LEU A 296 1.17 -4.15 -22.11
N ARG A 297 2.31 -4.85 -21.97
CA ARG A 297 2.32 -6.33 -21.83
C ARG A 297 1.68 -6.77 -20.52
N MET A 298 1.89 -6.03 -19.43
CA MET A 298 1.30 -6.34 -18.12
C MET A 298 -0.23 -6.23 -18.15
N TRP A 299 -0.76 -5.21 -18.83
CA TRP A 299 -2.18 -4.87 -18.75
C TRP A 299 -3.02 -5.20 -19.98
N GLY A 300 -2.42 -5.48 -21.14
CA GLY A 300 -3.16 -5.73 -22.39
C GLY A 300 -4.16 -6.88 -22.29
N SER A 301 -3.86 -7.91 -21.49
CA SER A 301 -4.78 -9.04 -21.24
C SER A 301 -6.05 -8.64 -20.46
N ARG A 302 -6.04 -7.49 -19.79
CA ARG A 302 -7.17 -6.97 -19.01
C ARG A 302 -8.22 -6.28 -19.88
N LEU A 303 -7.87 -5.86 -21.09
CA LEU A 303 -8.83 -5.30 -22.02
C LEU A 303 -9.93 -6.33 -22.36
N PRO A 304 -11.19 -5.90 -22.57
CA PRO A 304 -12.23 -6.72 -23.15
C PRO A 304 -11.80 -7.33 -24.47
N ALA A 305 -12.29 -8.54 -24.76
CA ALA A 305 -11.87 -9.30 -25.95
C ALA A 305 -11.99 -8.50 -27.26
N HIS A 306 -13.06 -7.73 -27.42
CA HIS A 306 -13.33 -6.90 -28.61
C HIS A 306 -12.40 -5.68 -28.76
N LEU A 307 -11.59 -5.35 -27.75
CA LEU A 307 -10.61 -4.26 -27.80
C LEU A 307 -9.16 -4.75 -27.93
N ARG A 308 -8.91 -6.06 -27.76
CA ARG A 308 -7.55 -6.62 -27.70
C ARG A 308 -6.81 -6.61 -29.03
N ASP A 309 -7.52 -6.60 -30.15
CA ASP A 309 -6.91 -6.46 -31.49
C ASP A 309 -6.46 -5.02 -31.79
N GLY A 310 -6.80 -4.07 -30.93
CA GLY A 310 -6.41 -2.67 -31.02
C GLY A 310 -7.21 -1.82 -32.01
N SER A 311 -8.06 -2.41 -32.84
CA SER A 311 -8.78 -1.71 -33.91
C SER A 311 -9.71 -0.62 -33.39
N ALA A 312 -10.35 -0.86 -32.24
CA ALA A 312 -11.29 0.06 -31.59
C ALA A 312 -10.63 0.99 -30.55
N LEU A 313 -9.32 0.90 -30.32
CA LEU A 313 -8.64 1.71 -29.30
C LEU A 313 -8.32 3.14 -29.77
N GLY A 314 -8.20 3.36 -31.09
CA GLY A 314 -7.84 4.64 -31.67
C GLY A 314 -8.74 5.80 -31.23
N PRO A 315 -10.07 5.72 -31.40
CA PRO A 315 -11.00 6.78 -30.99
C PRO A 315 -10.94 7.07 -29.48
N ILE A 316 -10.80 6.03 -28.64
CA ILE A 316 -10.73 6.19 -27.18
C ILE A 316 -9.45 6.95 -26.79
N VAL A 317 -8.31 6.57 -27.37
CA VAL A 317 -7.04 7.26 -27.10
C VAL A 317 -7.07 8.70 -27.58
N GLN A 318 -7.69 8.98 -28.74
CA GLN A 318 -7.84 10.34 -29.24
C GLN A 318 -8.68 11.21 -28.29
N GLN A 319 -9.76 10.69 -27.75
CA GLN A 319 -10.57 11.41 -26.76
C GLN A 319 -9.75 11.80 -25.51
N LEU A 320 -8.84 10.92 -25.06
CA LEU A 320 -7.94 11.25 -23.95
C LEU A 320 -6.95 12.36 -24.34
N LEU A 321 -6.39 12.30 -25.55
CA LEU A 321 -5.47 13.32 -26.05
C LEU A 321 -6.13 14.70 -26.14
N GLU A 322 -7.37 14.77 -26.64
CA GLU A 322 -8.16 16.02 -26.70
C GLU A 322 -8.36 16.63 -25.30
N VAL A 323 -8.66 15.81 -24.30
CA VAL A 323 -8.77 16.31 -22.91
C VAL A 323 -7.42 16.84 -22.40
N ILE A 324 -6.33 16.15 -22.72
CA ILE A 324 -4.98 16.57 -22.32
C ILE A 324 -4.60 17.90 -22.94
N GLU A 325 -4.88 18.09 -24.22
CA GLU A 325 -4.48 19.26 -25.00
C GLU A 325 -5.37 20.48 -24.73
N PHE A 326 -6.69 20.28 -24.57
CA PHE A 326 -7.63 21.39 -24.58
C PHE A 326 -8.37 21.63 -23.26
N GLN A 327 -8.65 20.58 -22.47
CA GLN A 327 -9.58 20.72 -21.34
C GLN A 327 -8.90 20.89 -19.98
N PHE A 328 -7.67 20.38 -19.80
CA PHE A 328 -7.01 20.50 -18.49
C PHE A 328 -6.80 21.95 -18.06
N ASP A 329 -6.54 22.85 -19.00
CA ASP A 329 -6.28 24.26 -18.70
C ASP A 329 -7.55 25.11 -18.57
N GLU A 330 -8.70 24.61 -19.06
CA GLU A 330 -9.98 25.33 -18.99
C GLU A 330 -10.66 25.22 -17.61
N ILE A 331 -10.42 24.11 -16.90
CA ILE A 331 -11.07 23.84 -15.60
C ILE A 331 -10.05 24.01 -14.48
N PRO A 332 -10.16 25.05 -13.63
CA PRO A 332 -9.10 25.41 -12.67
C PRO A 332 -8.68 24.28 -11.73
N SER A 333 -9.61 23.47 -11.23
CA SER A 333 -9.30 22.35 -10.33
C SER A 333 -8.53 21.23 -11.03
N TRP A 334 -8.79 20.99 -12.32
CA TRP A 334 -8.06 19.97 -13.08
C TRP A 334 -6.70 20.51 -13.52
N SER A 335 -6.63 21.79 -13.87
CA SER A 335 -5.39 22.48 -14.24
C SER A 335 -4.35 22.40 -13.13
N GLN A 336 -4.76 22.64 -11.87
CA GLN A 336 -3.85 22.51 -10.72
C GLN A 336 -3.27 21.10 -10.58
N ALA A 337 -4.13 20.07 -10.65
CA ALA A 337 -3.68 18.69 -10.61
C ALA A 337 -2.78 18.35 -11.83
N ALA A 338 -3.17 18.74 -13.02
CA ALA A 338 -2.41 18.46 -14.24
C ALA A 338 -1.05 19.17 -14.27
N ALA A 339 -0.96 20.39 -13.72
CA ALA A 339 0.30 21.11 -13.56
C ALA A 339 1.23 20.43 -12.54
N ALA A 340 0.67 19.97 -11.42
CA ALA A 340 1.43 19.34 -10.34
C ALA A 340 1.75 17.84 -10.58
N VAL A 341 1.16 17.20 -11.59
CA VAL A 341 1.36 15.75 -11.83
C VAL A 341 2.79 15.40 -12.22
N GLY A 342 3.55 16.37 -12.75
CA GLY A 342 4.98 16.21 -13.04
C GLY A 342 5.82 15.99 -11.79
N GLU A 343 5.52 16.68 -10.69
CA GLU A 343 6.24 16.50 -9.42
C GLU A 343 6.03 15.10 -8.84
N LEU A 344 4.81 14.55 -9.00
CA LEU A 344 4.50 13.18 -8.62
C LEU A 344 5.24 12.17 -9.48
N ALA A 345 5.29 12.40 -10.80
CA ALA A 345 6.05 11.57 -11.74
C ALA A 345 7.56 11.58 -11.46
N ASP A 346 8.12 12.74 -11.13
CA ASP A 346 9.53 12.88 -10.74
C ASP A 346 9.83 12.14 -9.43
N ASP A 347 8.92 12.21 -8.45
CA ASP A 347 9.06 11.44 -7.21
C ASP A 347 8.99 9.93 -7.47
N ALA A 348 8.12 9.47 -8.38
CA ALA A 348 8.05 8.08 -8.80
C ALA A 348 9.37 7.65 -9.47
N GLY A 349 9.91 8.46 -10.37
CA GLY A 349 11.21 8.21 -11.02
C GLY A 349 12.35 8.07 -10.01
N ARG A 350 12.42 8.96 -9.01
CA ARG A 350 13.39 8.86 -7.90
C ARG A 350 13.22 7.58 -7.09
N ALA A 351 11.98 7.26 -6.71
CA ALA A 351 11.68 6.05 -5.95
C ALA A 351 12.07 4.78 -6.71
N ILE A 352 11.80 4.73 -8.02
CA ILE A 352 12.23 3.63 -8.91
C ILE A 352 13.76 3.52 -8.95
N GLY A 353 14.48 4.66 -8.98
CA GLY A 353 15.94 4.67 -8.96
C GLY A 353 16.55 4.07 -7.69
N VAL A 354 15.98 4.39 -6.52
CA VAL A 354 16.46 3.87 -5.23
C VAL A 354 16.06 2.41 -5.04
N MET A 355 14.81 2.06 -5.34
CA MET A 355 14.28 0.70 -5.23
C MET A 355 14.87 -0.27 -6.28
N GLY A 356 15.34 0.29 -7.39
CA GLY A 356 15.69 -0.42 -8.61
C GLY A 356 14.46 -0.94 -9.35
N ALA A 357 14.45 -0.84 -10.67
CA ALA A 357 13.30 -1.17 -11.50
C ALA A 357 12.91 -2.67 -11.52
N GLY A 358 13.81 -3.56 -11.09
CA GLY A 358 13.61 -5.00 -11.14
C GLY A 358 13.65 -5.58 -12.55
N THR A 359 13.62 -6.91 -12.65
CA THR A 359 13.70 -7.63 -13.93
C THR A 359 12.59 -7.19 -14.88
N GLY A 360 12.96 -6.76 -16.08
CA GLY A 360 12.02 -6.28 -17.10
C GLY A 360 11.17 -5.07 -16.68
N GLY A 361 11.64 -4.29 -15.69
CA GLY A 361 10.92 -3.13 -15.16
C GLY A 361 9.76 -3.48 -14.21
N ARG A 362 9.64 -4.74 -13.75
CA ARG A 362 8.47 -5.19 -12.99
C ARG A 362 8.20 -4.39 -11.71
N ARG A 363 9.24 -4.04 -10.94
CA ARG A 363 9.07 -3.26 -9.71
C ARG A 363 8.67 -1.82 -9.99
N ALA A 364 9.19 -1.23 -11.08
CA ALA A 364 8.77 0.09 -11.53
C ALA A 364 7.27 0.08 -11.87
N LEU A 365 6.81 -0.91 -12.63
CA LEU A 365 5.39 -1.07 -12.97
C LEU A 365 4.52 -1.31 -11.73
N ASP A 366 4.98 -2.12 -10.79
CA ASP A 366 4.27 -2.37 -9.53
C ASP A 366 4.18 -1.11 -8.63
N LEU A 367 5.07 -0.12 -8.79
CA LEU A 367 4.97 1.19 -8.12
C LEU A 367 3.95 2.07 -8.83
N LEU A 368 4.13 2.29 -10.14
CA LEU A 368 3.30 3.16 -10.98
C LEU A 368 1.84 2.71 -11.01
N HIS A 369 1.60 1.40 -10.97
CA HIS A 369 0.27 0.84 -10.87
C HIS A 369 -0.47 1.33 -9.62
N ILE A 370 0.21 1.47 -8.48
CA ILE A 370 -0.43 1.93 -7.25
C ILE A 370 -0.82 3.41 -7.37
N ASP A 371 -0.07 4.22 -8.12
CA ASP A 371 -0.43 5.61 -8.39
C ASP A 371 -1.68 5.69 -9.28
N VAL A 372 -1.70 4.92 -10.37
CA VAL A 372 -2.88 4.84 -11.26
C VAL A 372 -4.10 4.28 -10.53
N ASN A 373 -3.89 3.30 -9.63
CA ASN A 373 -4.94 2.78 -8.76
C ASN A 373 -5.52 3.85 -7.84
N ARG A 374 -4.71 4.76 -7.28
CA ARG A 374 -5.21 5.88 -6.45
C ARG A 374 -6.05 6.85 -7.26
N LEU A 375 -5.71 7.08 -8.53
CA LEU A 375 -6.53 7.84 -9.47
C LEU A 375 -7.89 7.16 -9.74
N GLY A 376 -8.05 5.88 -9.44
CA GLY A 376 -9.34 5.19 -9.49
C GLY A 376 -9.64 4.44 -10.78
N LEU A 377 -8.62 4.28 -11.62
CA LEU A 377 -8.71 3.47 -12.83
C LEU A 377 -8.72 1.98 -12.49
N ASN A 378 -9.51 1.22 -13.22
CA ASN A 378 -9.35 -0.23 -13.27
C ASN A 378 -8.16 -0.59 -14.20
N PRO A 379 -7.64 -1.83 -14.14
CA PRO A 379 -6.53 -2.29 -14.98
C PRO A 379 -6.73 -2.14 -16.50
N ALA A 380 -7.97 -2.24 -17.02
CA ALA A 380 -8.25 -2.05 -18.44
C ALA A 380 -8.16 -0.57 -18.84
N GLU A 381 -8.67 0.33 -17.99
CA GLU A 381 -8.53 1.78 -18.13
C GLU A 381 -7.05 2.19 -18.05
N GLU A 382 -6.27 1.59 -17.14
CA GLU A 382 -4.83 1.81 -17.04
C GLU A 382 -4.10 1.40 -18.33
N CYS A 383 -4.48 0.28 -18.95
CA CYS A 383 -3.92 -0.12 -20.24
C CYS A 383 -4.14 0.96 -21.32
N ILE A 384 -5.33 1.58 -21.35
CA ILE A 384 -5.65 2.65 -22.31
C ILE A 384 -4.86 3.92 -21.99
N ALA A 385 -4.74 4.27 -20.71
CA ALA A 385 -3.89 5.38 -20.28
C ALA A 385 -2.43 5.16 -20.70
N GLY A 386 -1.91 3.94 -20.60
CA GLY A 386 -0.56 3.59 -21.07
C GLY A 386 -0.39 3.71 -22.60
N LEU A 387 -1.42 3.36 -23.38
CA LEU A 387 -1.40 3.55 -24.84
C LEU A 387 -1.36 5.04 -25.21
N CYS A 388 -2.18 5.85 -24.54
CA CYS A 388 -2.18 7.30 -24.69
C CYS A 388 -0.83 7.91 -24.28
N ALA A 389 -0.29 7.48 -23.13
CA ALA A 389 1.04 7.91 -22.67
C ALA A 389 2.14 7.66 -23.71
N ARG A 390 2.11 6.51 -24.38
CA ARG A 390 3.06 6.20 -25.47
C ARG A 390 2.93 7.17 -26.65
N GLN A 391 1.70 7.54 -27.02
CA GLN A 391 1.48 8.51 -28.11
C GLN A 391 1.97 9.91 -27.75
N LEU A 392 1.81 10.34 -26.49
CA LEU A 392 2.33 11.61 -25.99
C LEU A 392 3.86 11.69 -26.08
N LEU A 393 4.56 10.59 -25.79
CA LEU A 393 6.02 10.55 -25.87
C LEU A 393 6.55 10.56 -27.30
N THR A 394 5.81 9.96 -28.24
CA THR A 394 6.15 10.00 -29.68
C THR A 394 5.78 11.32 -30.36
N GLY A 395 5.11 12.25 -29.66
CA GLY A 395 4.71 13.57 -30.19
C GLY A 395 3.52 13.53 -31.17
N GLY A 396 2.40 12.89 -30.80
CA GLY A 396 1.22 12.63 -31.65
C GLY A 396 0.83 13.77 -32.61
N ALA A 397 0.38 13.53 -33.85
CA ALA A 397 -0.53 12.49 -34.32
C ALA A 397 -0.06 11.83 -35.64
N VAL A 398 -0.26 10.52 -35.79
CA VAL A 398 -0.45 9.92 -37.12
C VAL A 398 -1.96 9.78 -37.30
N PRO A 399 -2.60 10.56 -38.18
CA PRO A 399 -4.00 10.31 -38.51
C PRO A 399 -4.11 8.90 -39.12
N PRO A 400 -5.20 8.16 -38.86
CA PRO A 400 -5.42 6.90 -39.56
C PRO A 400 -5.39 7.20 -41.06
N ALA A 401 -4.59 6.44 -41.81
CA ALA A 401 -4.55 6.54 -43.26
C ALA A 401 -5.98 6.43 -43.78
N GLN A 402 -6.48 7.50 -44.41
CA GLN A 402 -7.77 7.45 -45.09
C GLN A 402 -7.70 6.32 -46.13
N PRO A 403 -8.74 5.47 -46.26
CA PRO A 403 -8.80 4.53 -47.36
C PRO A 403 -8.83 5.36 -48.65
N SER A 404 -7.81 5.15 -49.49
CA SER A 404 -7.72 5.77 -50.80
C SER A 404 -9.01 5.48 -51.56
N ALA A 405 -9.82 6.50 -51.76
CA ALA A 405 -10.89 6.47 -52.73
C ALA A 405 -10.22 6.38 -54.09
N ALA A 406 -10.19 5.15 -54.63
CA ALA A 406 -9.84 4.92 -56.02
C ALA A 406 -10.81 5.75 -56.87
N VAL A 407 -10.24 6.72 -57.58
CA VAL A 407 -10.91 7.45 -58.66
C VAL A 407 -11.25 6.42 -59.74
N GLY A 408 -12.55 6.28 -60.00
CA GLY A 408 -13.10 5.60 -61.17
C GLY A 408 -13.93 6.58 -61.97
#